data_AF-A0A369HB86-F1
#
_entry.id   AF-A0A369HB86-F1
#
_cell.length_a   1.000
_cell.length_b   1.000
_cell.length_c   1.000
_cell.angle_alpha   90.00
_cell.angle_beta   90.00
_cell.angle_gamma   90.00
#
_symmetry.space_group_name_H-M   'P 1'
#
loop_
_entity.id
_entity.type
_entity.pdbx_description
1 polymer ?
#
loop_
_entity_poly.entity_id
_entity_poly.type
_entity_poly.pdbx_seq_one_letter_code
_entity_poly.pdbx_strand_id
1 'polypeptide(L)'
;MKATTIIRGLAAGSVTFTQQGDQVHVSGIISGLSPGLHGFHIHEKNDLSQNCTKTGFHFNPFKQTHGAPNNTVRHVGDLGNIEADRDGVAHVSINDSLISLTDPTRKILNLAVVVHSGEDDYGRGGQQDSLITGHSHERIACGLITADGSGGHDRDHDQKQDGQGKESGEGQGSGGEER
;
A
#
# COMPACT_ATOMS: atom_id res chain seq x y z
N MET A 1 -7.50 -10.47 14.56
CA MET A 1 -7.88 -9.99 13.21
C MET A 1 -6.66 -10.02 12.32
N LYS A 2 -6.79 -10.20 11.00
CA LYS A 2 -5.68 -10.13 10.06
C LYS A 2 -6.00 -9.22 8.87
N ALA A 3 -4.96 -8.67 8.28
CA ALA A 3 -4.99 -7.91 7.04
C ALA A 3 -3.70 -8.16 6.26
N THR A 4 -3.76 -8.02 4.95
CA THR A 4 -2.65 -8.26 4.04
C THR A 4 -2.47 -7.10 3.07
N THR A 5 -1.27 -6.99 2.49
CA THR A 5 -0.97 -6.05 1.40
C THR A 5 0.02 -6.70 0.44
N ILE A 6 -0.17 -6.46 -0.85
CA ILE A 6 0.81 -6.79 -1.89
C ILE A 6 1.48 -5.48 -2.30
N ILE A 7 2.77 -5.39 -1.99
CA ILE A 7 3.60 -4.22 -2.27
C ILE A 7 4.12 -4.35 -3.70
N ARG A 8 3.99 -3.27 -4.49
CA ARG A 8 4.45 -3.17 -5.88
C ARG A 8 5.12 -1.82 -6.13
N GLY A 9 6.07 -1.80 -7.07
CA GLY A 9 6.89 -0.65 -7.41
C GLY A 9 8.22 -1.09 -7.99
N LEU A 10 9.31 -0.39 -7.66
CA LEU A 10 10.68 -0.83 -7.94
C LEU A 10 11.08 -2.06 -7.10
N ALA A 11 10.51 -2.16 -5.90
CA ALA A 11 10.54 -3.36 -5.07
C ALA A 11 9.14 -4.00 -5.00
N ALA A 12 9.08 -5.29 -4.68
CA ALA A 12 7.82 -6.03 -4.57
C ALA A 12 7.84 -7.00 -3.37
N GLY A 13 6.67 -7.31 -2.83
CA GLY A 13 6.58 -8.20 -1.68
C GLY A 13 5.16 -8.38 -1.15
N SER A 14 5.05 -9.07 -0.01
CA SER A 14 3.80 -9.21 0.72
C SER A 14 4.03 -9.00 2.21
N VAL A 15 3.11 -8.27 2.84
CA VAL A 15 3.14 -8.00 4.29
C VAL A 15 1.78 -8.32 4.88
N THR A 16 1.81 -8.99 6.04
CA THR A 16 0.66 -9.41 6.83
C THR A 16 0.66 -8.66 8.16
N PHE A 17 -0.48 -8.08 8.52
CA PHE A 17 -0.75 -7.45 9.80
C PHE A 17 -1.65 -8.37 10.61
N THR A 18 -1.24 -8.74 11.82
CA THR A 18 -2.01 -9.57 12.74
C THR A 18 -2.24 -8.84 14.06
N GLN A 19 -3.49 -8.47 14.36
CA GLN A 19 -3.87 -7.90 15.66
C GLN A 19 -3.81 -8.99 16.75
N GLN A 20 -2.97 -8.77 17.75
CA GLN A 20 -2.69 -9.63 18.91
C GLN A 20 -2.92 -8.82 20.20
N GLY A 21 -4.13 -8.89 20.76
CA GLY A 21 -4.54 -7.97 21.83
C GLY A 21 -4.44 -6.52 21.34
N ASP A 22 -3.78 -5.67 22.12
CA ASP A 22 -3.59 -4.24 21.80
C ASP A 22 -2.45 -3.95 20.81
N GLN A 23 -1.66 -4.97 20.43
CA GLN A 23 -0.55 -4.83 19.48
C GLN A 23 -0.90 -5.41 18.11
N VAL A 24 -0.18 -4.97 17.08
CA VAL A 24 -0.17 -5.57 15.75
C VAL A 24 1.22 -6.10 15.44
N HIS A 25 1.29 -7.38 15.13
CA HIS A 25 2.48 -7.98 14.55
C HIS A 25 2.44 -7.80 13.03
N VAL A 26 3.47 -7.18 12.47
CA VAL A 26 3.66 -6.93 11.04
C VAL A 26 4.77 -7.86 10.55
N SER A 27 4.46 -8.75 9.62
CA SER A 27 5.43 -9.71 9.09
C SER A 27 5.32 -9.91 7.59
N GLY A 28 6.45 -10.18 6.92
CA GLY A 28 6.46 -10.29 5.47
C GLY A 28 7.85 -10.41 4.87
N ILE A 29 7.90 -10.42 3.53
CA ILE A 29 9.14 -10.39 2.76
C ILE A 29 8.97 -9.38 1.63
N ILE A 30 9.98 -8.54 1.44
CA ILE A 30 10.08 -7.57 0.34
C ILE A 30 11.42 -7.80 -0.37
N SER A 31 11.41 -7.78 -1.70
CA SER A 31 12.58 -8.06 -2.54
C SER A 31 12.75 -7.02 -3.65
N GLY A 32 13.97 -6.87 -4.15
CA GLY A 32 14.31 -5.84 -5.13
C GLY A 32 14.69 -4.49 -4.49
N LEU A 33 15.06 -4.51 -3.21
CA LEU A 33 15.60 -3.36 -2.49
C LEU A 33 17.11 -3.22 -2.75
N SER A 34 17.67 -2.04 -2.50
CA SER A 34 19.11 -1.90 -2.29
C SER A 34 19.50 -2.50 -0.93
N PRO A 35 20.73 -3.01 -0.75
CA PRO A 35 21.18 -3.43 0.59
C PRO A 35 21.22 -2.24 1.56
N GLY A 36 20.72 -2.44 2.79
CA GLY A 36 20.69 -1.42 3.85
C GLY A 36 19.29 -1.14 4.40
N LEU A 37 19.15 0.01 5.08
CA LEU A 37 17.92 0.42 5.76
C LEU A 37 16.99 1.20 4.83
N HIS A 38 15.70 0.89 4.93
CA HIS A 38 14.62 1.49 4.14
C HIS A 38 13.47 1.90 5.06
N GLY A 39 13.10 3.19 5.04
CA GLY A 39 11.95 3.72 5.75
C GLY A 39 10.65 3.04 5.34
N PHE A 40 9.84 2.67 6.32
CA PHE A 40 8.66 1.82 6.15
C PHE A 40 7.48 2.42 6.92
N HIS A 41 6.48 2.91 6.20
CA HIS A 41 5.42 3.73 6.78
C HIS A 41 4.02 3.34 6.31
N ILE A 42 3.01 3.68 7.12
CA ILE A 42 1.62 3.68 6.70
C ILE A 42 1.21 5.12 6.39
N HIS A 43 0.71 5.35 5.18
CA HIS A 43 0.29 6.64 4.66
C HIS A 43 -1.23 6.81 4.70
N GLU A 44 -1.68 8.05 4.81
CA GLU A 44 -3.07 8.42 5.13
C GLU A 44 -4.11 8.16 4.02
N LYS A 45 -3.70 7.81 2.78
CA LYS A 45 -4.59 7.60 1.62
C LYS A 45 -4.32 6.26 0.91
N ASN A 46 -5.37 5.77 0.25
CA ASN A 46 -5.39 4.53 -0.54
C ASN A 46 -5.02 4.70 -2.03
N ASP A 47 -4.76 5.92 -2.49
CA ASP A 47 -4.39 6.18 -3.88
C ASP A 47 -2.92 5.82 -4.13
N LEU A 48 -2.70 4.62 -4.67
CA LEU A 48 -1.37 4.10 -5.02
C LEU A 48 -0.83 4.67 -6.34
N SER A 49 -1.59 5.52 -7.05
CA SER A 49 -1.18 6.05 -8.35
C SER A 49 -0.01 7.02 -8.26
N GLN A 50 0.57 7.34 -9.43
CA GLN A 50 1.73 8.23 -9.57
C GLN A 50 2.90 7.79 -8.67
N ASN A 51 3.30 6.52 -8.77
CA ASN A 51 4.39 5.91 -7.98
C ASN A 51 4.26 6.20 -6.49
N CYS A 52 3.10 5.87 -5.91
CA CYS A 52 2.83 6.04 -4.48
C CYS A 52 2.83 7.49 -3.95
N THR A 53 3.01 8.51 -4.79
CA THR A 53 2.99 9.92 -4.34
C THR A 53 1.61 10.38 -3.89
N LYS A 54 0.55 9.75 -4.39
CA LYS A 54 -0.84 10.07 -4.03
C LYS A 54 -1.32 9.48 -2.69
N THR A 55 -0.52 8.63 -2.04
CA THR A 55 -0.86 8.09 -0.70
C THR A 55 -0.89 9.16 0.40
N GLY A 56 -0.47 10.40 0.13
CA GLY A 56 -0.47 11.51 1.11
C GLY A 56 0.74 11.46 2.04
N PHE A 57 0.60 12.03 3.24
CA PHE A 57 1.62 11.95 4.30
C PHE A 57 1.46 10.68 5.15
N HIS A 58 2.35 10.49 6.13
CA HIS A 58 2.25 9.41 7.12
C HIS A 58 0.92 9.54 7.89
N PHE A 59 0.32 8.41 8.26
CA PHE A 59 -0.94 8.38 8.97
C PHE A 59 -0.78 8.96 10.40
N ASN A 60 -1.29 10.17 10.59
CA ASN A 60 -1.08 10.98 11.80
C ASN A 60 -2.40 11.55 12.37
N PRO A 61 -3.31 10.70 12.88
CA PRO A 61 -4.58 11.14 13.47
C PRO A 61 -4.40 12.02 14.72
N PHE A 62 -3.25 11.91 15.40
CA PHE A 62 -2.92 12.63 16.63
C PHE A 62 -2.11 13.91 16.44
N LYS A 63 -1.79 14.29 15.19
CA LYS A 63 -1.02 15.51 14.84
C LYS A 63 0.30 15.64 15.62
N GLN A 64 0.99 14.53 15.83
CA GLN A 64 2.34 14.49 16.41
C GLN A 64 3.38 14.87 15.37
N THR A 65 4.63 15.08 15.79
CA THR A 65 5.79 15.00 14.87
C THR A 65 6.13 13.55 14.58
N HIS A 66 6.86 13.31 13.50
CA HIS A 66 7.43 12.00 13.18
C HIS A 66 8.40 11.52 14.28
N GLY A 67 8.55 10.21 14.44
CA GLY A 67 9.62 9.63 15.27
C GLY A 67 9.70 8.09 15.28
N ALA A 68 10.79 7.55 15.84
CA ALA A 68 11.04 6.11 15.99
C ALA A 68 9.85 5.35 16.60
N PRO A 69 9.63 4.06 16.24
CA PRO A 69 8.52 3.26 16.76
C PRO A 69 8.39 3.16 18.29
N ASN A 70 9.50 3.29 19.02
CA ASN A 70 9.54 3.24 20.49
C ASN A 70 9.37 4.62 21.17
N ASN A 71 9.27 5.72 20.41
CA ASN A 71 8.98 7.05 20.97
C ASN A 71 7.51 7.14 21.39
N THR A 72 7.24 7.94 22.44
CA THR A 72 5.87 8.37 22.80
C THR A 72 5.31 9.43 21.86
N VAL A 73 6.20 10.21 21.21
CA VAL A 73 5.87 11.18 20.16
C VAL A 73 6.36 10.64 18.83
N ARG A 74 5.39 10.26 17.98
CA ARG A 74 5.54 9.73 16.63
C ARG A 74 4.18 9.78 15.93
N HIS A 75 4.14 9.67 14.61
CA HIS A 75 2.90 9.37 13.90
C HIS A 75 2.46 7.92 14.15
N VAL A 76 1.18 7.64 13.95
CA VAL A 76 0.66 6.26 14.04
C VAL A 76 1.26 5.39 12.94
N GLY A 77 1.51 5.94 11.75
CA GLY A 77 2.10 5.22 10.63
C GLY A 77 3.62 5.03 10.64
N ASP A 78 4.36 5.54 11.63
CA ASP A 78 5.84 5.51 11.63
C ASP A 78 6.37 4.12 12.07
N LEU A 79 6.52 3.15 11.17
CA LEU A 79 7.00 1.80 11.54
C LEU A 79 8.53 1.66 11.54
N GLY A 80 9.25 2.74 11.22
CA GLY A 80 10.70 2.79 11.25
C GLY A 80 11.33 2.17 10.00
N ASN A 81 12.48 1.52 10.16
CA ASN A 81 13.19 0.90 9.04
C ASN A 81 12.93 -0.61 8.92
N ILE A 82 12.92 -1.09 7.68
CA ILE A 82 13.20 -2.48 7.33
C ILE A 82 14.64 -2.58 6.80
N GLU A 83 15.33 -3.69 7.07
CA GLU A 83 16.69 -3.92 6.60
C GLU A 83 16.69 -4.94 5.45
N ALA A 84 17.24 -4.54 4.31
CA ALA A 84 17.47 -5.41 3.17
C ALA A 84 18.91 -5.94 3.18
N ASP A 85 19.06 -7.24 2.96
CA ASP A 85 20.35 -7.90 2.84
C ASP A 85 21.07 -7.56 1.51
N ARG A 86 22.27 -8.13 1.35
CA ARG A 86 23.10 -7.96 0.14
C ARG A 86 22.42 -8.43 -1.16
N ASP A 87 21.44 -9.32 -1.04
CA ASP A 87 20.71 -9.94 -2.14
C ASP A 87 19.40 -9.15 -2.41
N GLY A 88 19.19 -8.01 -1.71
CA GLY A 88 18.09 -7.07 -1.89
C GLY A 88 16.78 -7.52 -1.25
N VAL A 89 16.87 -8.40 -0.23
CA VAL A 89 15.71 -9.00 0.46
C VAL A 89 15.60 -8.51 1.89
N ALA A 90 14.44 -7.95 2.25
CA ALA A 90 14.10 -7.56 3.61
C ALA A 90 13.07 -8.52 4.21
N HIS A 91 13.41 -9.11 5.36
CA HIS A 91 12.50 -9.90 6.18
C HIS A 91 11.83 -8.99 7.22
N VAL A 92 10.55 -8.66 7.00
CA VAL A 92 9.80 -7.77 7.89
C VAL A 92 9.30 -8.55 9.11
N SER A 93 9.59 -8.05 10.31
CA SER A 93 9.07 -8.57 11.59
C SER A 93 9.05 -7.46 12.64
N ILE A 94 7.94 -6.72 12.72
CA ILE A 94 7.76 -5.57 13.62
C ILE A 94 6.59 -5.85 14.57
N ASN A 95 6.74 -5.50 15.84
CA ASN A 95 5.64 -5.46 16.80
C ASN A 95 5.36 -4.00 17.14
N ASP A 96 4.15 -3.53 16.85
CA ASP A 96 3.76 -2.15 17.06
C ASP A 96 2.47 -2.06 17.90
N SER A 97 2.45 -1.16 18.88
CA SER A 97 1.31 -0.95 19.80
C SER A 97 0.42 0.25 19.42
N LEU A 98 0.83 1.04 18.42
CA LEU A 98 0.20 2.29 18.03
C LEU A 98 -0.70 2.14 16.80
N ILE A 99 -0.34 1.32 15.81
CA ILE A 99 -1.26 0.92 14.73
C ILE A 99 -2.36 -0.03 15.25
N SER A 100 -3.49 -0.11 14.56
CA SER A 100 -4.52 -1.10 14.85
C SER A 100 -5.35 -1.49 13.62
N LEU A 101 -5.85 -2.73 13.61
CA LEU A 101 -6.87 -3.19 12.66
C LEU A 101 -8.30 -2.93 13.18
N THR A 102 -8.47 -2.71 14.48
CA THR A 102 -9.79 -2.69 15.16
C THR A 102 -10.16 -1.32 15.74
N ASP A 103 -9.23 -0.63 16.41
CA ASP A 103 -9.39 0.72 16.95
C ASP A 103 -9.80 1.69 15.83
N PRO A 104 -10.90 2.45 15.96
CA PRO A 104 -11.40 3.31 14.88
C PRO A 104 -10.54 4.56 14.63
N THR A 105 -9.80 5.03 15.62
CA THR A 105 -8.95 6.24 15.53
C THR A 105 -7.59 5.91 14.91
N ARG A 106 -7.08 4.70 15.19
CA ARG A 106 -5.75 4.23 14.75
C ARG A 106 -5.84 3.16 13.65
N LYS A 107 -6.98 3.08 12.96
CA LYS A 107 -7.29 2.04 11.97
C LYS A 107 -6.42 2.18 10.73
N ILE A 108 -5.72 1.10 10.36
CA ILE A 108 -4.88 1.07 9.15
C ILE A 108 -5.50 0.33 7.95
N LEU A 109 -6.71 -0.21 8.11
CA LEU A 109 -7.43 -0.85 7.00
C LEU A 109 -7.83 0.19 5.94
N ASN A 110 -7.63 -0.17 4.67
CA ASN A 110 -7.75 0.71 3.52
C ASN A 110 -6.80 1.92 3.53
N LEU A 111 -5.66 1.82 4.23
CA LEU A 111 -4.53 2.73 4.08
C LEU A 111 -3.40 2.07 3.28
N ALA A 112 -2.44 2.85 2.80
CA ALA A 112 -1.30 2.33 2.03
C ALA A 112 -0.07 2.11 2.92
N VAL A 113 0.58 0.95 2.79
CA VAL A 113 2.00 0.81 3.15
C VAL A 113 2.84 1.47 2.07
N VAL A 114 3.91 2.16 2.48
CA VAL A 114 4.94 2.71 1.59
C VAL A 114 6.32 2.26 2.06
N VAL A 115 7.14 1.83 1.12
CA VAL A 115 8.58 1.57 1.28
C VAL A 115 9.33 2.72 0.61
N HIS A 116 10.32 3.28 1.30
CA HIS A 116 11.13 4.39 0.82
C HIS A 116 12.52 3.93 0.30
N SER A 117 13.22 4.79 -0.43
CA SER A 117 14.53 4.47 -1.02
C SER A 117 15.71 4.55 -0.05
N GLY A 118 15.56 5.21 1.09
CA GLY A 118 16.62 5.39 2.08
C GLY A 118 16.16 5.20 3.51
N GLU A 119 17.10 5.35 4.44
CA GLU A 119 16.89 5.19 5.88
C GLU A 119 16.00 6.28 6.48
N ASP A 120 15.07 5.87 7.34
CA ASP A 120 14.33 6.74 8.27
C ASP A 120 15.25 7.14 9.45
N ASP A 121 15.53 8.45 9.57
CA ASP A 121 16.35 9.07 10.61
C ASP A 121 15.66 9.24 11.98
N TYR A 122 14.41 8.79 12.10
CA TYR A 122 13.56 8.82 13.29
C TYR A 122 13.26 10.22 13.85
N GLY A 123 13.35 11.25 13.02
CA GLY A 123 13.22 12.66 13.42
C GLY A 123 14.51 13.25 13.98
N ARG A 124 15.66 12.61 13.78
CA ARG A 124 16.93 12.91 14.47
C ARG A 124 18.08 13.28 13.53
N GLY A 125 17.91 13.17 12.22
CA GLY A 125 18.95 13.49 11.22
C GLY A 125 19.24 14.99 11.03
N GLY A 126 18.42 15.87 11.62
CA GLY A 126 18.62 17.32 11.57
C GLY A 126 18.27 17.97 10.22
N GLN A 127 17.60 17.24 9.33
CA GLN A 127 17.11 17.75 8.05
C GLN A 127 15.77 18.48 8.22
N GLN A 128 15.43 19.31 7.24
CA GLN A 128 14.22 20.15 7.29
C GLN A 128 12.92 19.32 7.37
N ASP A 129 12.92 18.08 6.86
CA ASP A 129 11.80 17.15 6.86
C ASP A 129 11.96 15.97 7.83
N SER A 130 13.07 15.84 8.59
CA SER A 130 13.25 14.76 9.58
C SER A 130 12.02 14.59 10.49
N LEU A 131 11.50 15.69 11.05
CA LEU A 131 10.32 15.70 11.94
C LEU A 131 8.96 15.49 11.21
N ILE A 132 8.98 15.22 9.90
CA ILE A 132 7.79 15.06 9.03
C ILE A 132 7.79 13.69 8.33
N THR A 133 8.95 13.22 7.85
CA THR A 133 9.13 12.07 6.95
C THR A 133 10.25 11.11 7.37
N GLY A 134 10.97 11.43 8.46
CA GLY A 134 12.22 10.75 8.81
C GLY A 134 13.36 10.99 7.81
N HIS A 135 13.21 11.94 6.88
CA HIS A 135 14.14 12.12 5.75
C HIS A 135 14.37 10.85 4.91
N SER A 136 13.36 9.97 4.84
CA SER A 136 13.47 8.62 4.25
C SER A 136 13.68 8.57 2.73
N HIS A 137 13.78 9.73 2.06
CA HIS A 137 13.88 9.87 0.60
C HIS A 137 12.63 9.35 -0.16
N GLU A 138 12.79 9.00 -1.44
CA GLU A 138 11.72 8.74 -2.41
C GLU A 138 10.88 7.51 -2.09
N ARG A 139 9.64 7.47 -2.60
CA ARG A 139 8.73 6.31 -2.45
C ARG A 139 9.00 5.31 -3.56
N ILE A 140 9.47 4.11 -3.22
CA ILE A 140 9.88 3.11 -4.23
C ILE A 140 8.86 2.01 -4.45
N ALA A 141 8.02 1.71 -3.46
CA ALA A 141 6.94 0.74 -3.58
C ALA A 141 5.82 1.00 -2.56
N CYS A 142 4.61 0.55 -2.86
CA CYS A 142 3.47 0.64 -1.96
C CYS A 142 2.43 -0.45 -2.19
N GLY A 143 1.52 -0.61 -1.24
CA GLY A 143 0.39 -1.53 -1.36
C GLY A 143 -0.74 -1.22 -0.38
N LEU A 144 -1.98 -1.44 -0.80
CA LEU A 144 -3.19 -1.21 0.00
C LEU A 144 -3.37 -2.31 1.06
N ILE A 145 -3.60 -1.92 2.31
CA ILE A 145 -3.88 -2.83 3.43
C ILE A 145 -5.35 -3.24 3.40
N THR A 146 -5.64 -4.49 3.03
CA THR A 146 -6.99 -5.06 2.96
C THR A 146 -7.20 -6.11 4.04
N ALA A 147 -8.43 -6.25 4.56
CA ALA A 147 -8.73 -7.25 5.58
C ALA A 147 -8.80 -8.66 4.95
N ASP A 148 -8.25 -9.66 5.64
CA ASP A 148 -8.34 -11.04 5.15
C ASP A 148 -9.82 -11.48 5.14
N GLY A 149 -10.32 -11.85 3.97
CA GLY A 149 -11.71 -12.26 3.77
C GLY A 149 -12.62 -11.20 3.13
N SER A 150 -12.18 -9.94 2.96
CA SER A 150 -12.83 -9.05 1.99
C SER A 150 -12.38 -9.44 0.59
N GLY A 151 -13.11 -10.37 -0.04
CA GLY A 151 -12.82 -10.88 -1.37
C GLY A 151 -12.71 -9.75 -2.39
N GLY A 152 -11.48 -9.44 -2.79
CA GLY A 152 -11.20 -8.48 -3.85
C GLY A 152 -11.81 -8.99 -5.15
N HIS A 153 -12.87 -8.34 -5.62
CA HIS A 153 -13.18 -8.34 -7.03
C HIS A 153 -12.11 -7.50 -7.73
N ASP A 154 -10.95 -8.12 -8.00
CA ASP A 154 -10.21 -7.80 -9.21
C ASP A 154 -11.17 -8.07 -10.36
N ARG A 155 -11.84 -7.02 -10.83
CA ARG A 155 -12.56 -7.06 -12.11
C ARG A 155 -11.52 -6.98 -13.21
N ASP A 156 -10.87 -8.11 -13.40
CA ASP A 156 -10.04 -8.34 -14.56
C ASP A 156 -10.87 -8.07 -15.83
N HIS A 157 -10.21 -7.56 -16.86
CA HIS A 157 -10.87 -7.27 -18.13
C HIS A 157 -11.30 -8.58 -18.80
N ASP A 158 -12.60 -8.85 -18.85
CA ASP A 158 -13.11 -9.85 -19.79
C ASP A 158 -14.45 -9.47 -20.45
N GLN A 159 -14.54 -9.86 -21.72
CA GLN A 159 -15.71 -9.96 -22.60
C GLN A 159 -16.44 -8.66 -22.99
N LYS A 160 -16.05 -8.17 -24.19
CA LYS A 160 -17.04 -8.17 -25.29
C LYS A 160 -16.39 -8.40 -26.67
N GLN A 161 -16.22 -9.67 -27.01
CA GLN A 161 -16.25 -10.14 -28.40
C GLN A 161 -17.49 -11.02 -28.57
N ASP A 162 -18.54 -10.46 -29.17
CA ASP A 162 -19.68 -11.23 -29.68
C ASP A 162 -19.70 -11.08 -31.19
N GLY A 163 -19.44 -12.16 -31.92
CA GLY A 163 -19.45 -12.16 -33.37
C GLY A 163 -20.06 -13.44 -33.94
N GLN A 164 -21.04 -13.27 -34.84
CA GLN A 164 -21.68 -14.29 -35.69
C GLN A 164 -22.63 -15.27 -34.94
N GLY A 165 -23.81 -15.64 -35.47
CA GLY A 165 -24.51 -15.24 -36.69
C GLY A 165 -25.58 -16.27 -37.12
N LYS A 166 -26.49 -15.89 -38.06
CA LYS A 166 -27.51 -16.72 -38.76
C LYS A 166 -28.70 -17.23 -37.91
N GLU A 167 -29.88 -17.58 -38.44
CA GLU A 167 -30.64 -17.33 -39.71
C GLU A 167 -32.15 -17.59 -39.37
N SER A 168 -33.19 -17.32 -40.15
CA SER A 168 -33.42 -16.94 -41.57
C SER A 168 -33.77 -15.43 -41.69
N GLY A 169 -34.50 -14.85 -42.66
CA GLY A 169 -35.11 -15.32 -43.92
C GLY A 169 -36.65 -15.31 -43.96
N GLU A 170 -37.22 -14.23 -44.48
CA GLU A 170 -38.53 -14.17 -45.16
C GLU A 170 -38.53 -12.93 -46.07
N GLY A 171 -39.21 -12.98 -47.23
CA GLY A 171 -39.12 -11.91 -48.24
C GLY A 171 -40.45 -11.61 -48.94
N GLN A 172 -40.66 -10.32 -49.24
CA GLN A 172 -41.67 -9.67 -50.10
C GLN A 172 -41.46 -8.16 -49.89
N GLY A 173 -41.54 -7.24 -50.85
CA GLY A 173 -41.73 -7.28 -52.31
C GLY A 173 -41.72 -5.82 -52.84
N SER A 174 -41.73 -5.61 -54.17
CA SER A 174 -42.10 -4.36 -54.91
C SER A 174 -41.80 -2.96 -54.30
N GLY A 175 -41.15 -2.00 -54.95
CA GLY A 175 -40.94 -1.77 -56.39
C GLY A 175 -41.30 -0.31 -56.76
N GLY A 176 -40.53 0.34 -57.64
CA GLY A 176 -40.72 1.76 -58.03
C GLY A 176 -40.20 2.78 -56.99
N GLU A 177 -39.86 4.02 -57.34
CA GLU A 177 -39.73 4.68 -58.65
C GLU A 177 -38.70 5.83 -58.57
N GLU A 178 -38.15 6.26 -59.71
CA GLU A 178 -37.20 7.37 -59.81
C GLU A 178 -37.88 8.76 -59.66
N ARG A 179 -37.27 9.67 -58.89
CA ARG A 179 -36.91 11.06 -59.28
C ARG A 179 -36.29 11.86 -58.14
#